data_AF-A0A3S0K9M3-F1
#
_entry.id   AF-A0A3S0K9M3-F1
#
_cell.length_a   1.000
_cell.length_b   1.000
_cell.length_c   1.000
_cell.angle_alpha   90.00
_cell.angle_beta   90.00
_cell.angle_gamma   90.00
#
_symmetry.space_group_name_H-M   'P 1'
#
loop_
_entity.id
_entity.type
_entity.pdbx_description
1 polymer ?
#
loop_
_entity_poly.entity_id
_entity_poly.type
_entity_poly.pdbx_seq_one_letter_code
_entity_poly.pdbx_strand_id
1 'polypeptide(L)'
;MNALPAFQPPLMPLTWLSALRRHVGRCLGALLMLAGFGVLAAGTCADFLNALAQRESGMNASVVNPYGYVGLFQMGEAALIDAGYYRPDGTGANDWRGGWTGKGGITSLSDFKSNPQAQIAAVTAYEAKQWSYIQSKGLDQYIGQTIGGVEITRSGLIAGAHLVGVGNLGKFLWSNGATVPVDGNRVPISQYIAQFGGYQLTGAGNNCSSMLSGTPTGGVPIVAPPTGGNGPVYAPGVPADSRSPEQAFYGSTGVGQSDVAMTIKLIVAALLMVIVAHGVLSNWHIFSRGRMPWAGFKHNNTRLFVMATMVFVLLM
;
A
#
# COMPACT_ATOMS: atom_id res chain seq x y z
N MET A 1 63.54 -16.88 -41.29
CA MET A 1 62.16 -16.48 -40.95
C MET A 1 61.83 -17.12 -39.62
N ASN A 2 61.95 -16.38 -38.51
CA ASN A 2 61.75 -16.90 -37.17
C ASN A 2 60.26 -16.88 -36.83
N ALA A 3 59.67 -18.04 -36.61
CA ALA A 3 58.31 -18.17 -36.07
C ALA A 3 58.32 -17.74 -34.59
N LEU A 4 57.39 -16.84 -34.22
CA LEU A 4 57.17 -16.45 -32.83
C LEU A 4 56.60 -17.63 -32.02
N PRO A 5 57.03 -17.87 -30.78
CA PRO A 5 56.48 -18.94 -29.95
C PRO A 5 55.05 -18.62 -29.51
N ALA A 6 54.20 -19.64 -29.51
CA ALA A 6 52.81 -19.57 -29.06
C ALA A 6 52.72 -19.22 -27.58
N PHE A 7 51.91 -18.21 -27.24
CA PHE A 7 51.64 -17.79 -25.88
C PHE A 7 50.78 -18.85 -25.15
N GLN A 8 51.35 -19.55 -24.18
CA GLN A 8 50.61 -20.40 -23.25
C GLN A 8 50.15 -19.57 -22.05
N PRO A 9 48.83 -19.45 -21.77
CA PRO A 9 48.39 -18.79 -20.55
C PRO A 9 48.71 -19.65 -19.32
N PRO A 10 48.99 -19.03 -18.16
CA PRO A 10 49.39 -19.75 -16.96
C PRO A 10 48.27 -20.68 -16.47
N LEU A 11 48.61 -21.94 -16.22
CA LEU A 11 47.75 -22.91 -15.57
C LEU A 11 47.51 -22.46 -14.12
N MET A 12 46.28 -22.04 -13.80
CA MET A 12 45.91 -21.74 -12.42
C MET A 12 45.88 -23.04 -11.59
N PRO A 13 46.47 -23.05 -10.37
CA PRO A 13 46.53 -24.26 -9.55
C PRO A 13 45.13 -24.72 -9.09
N LEU A 14 44.92 -26.04 -9.12
CA LEU A 14 43.65 -26.74 -8.81
C LEU A 14 43.04 -26.42 -7.42
N THR A 15 43.83 -25.82 -6.52
CA THR A 15 43.41 -25.35 -5.20
C THR A 15 42.51 -24.11 -5.26
N TRP A 16 42.63 -23.28 -6.30
CA TRP A 16 41.78 -22.09 -6.50
C TRP A 16 40.40 -22.43 -7.04
N LEU A 17 40.29 -23.44 -7.91
CA LEU A 17 39.02 -23.93 -8.45
C LEU A 17 38.10 -24.51 -7.37
N SER A 18 38.66 -25.12 -6.34
CA SER A 18 37.91 -25.68 -5.20
C SER A 18 37.50 -24.61 -4.18
N ALA A 19 38.29 -23.56 -3.99
CA ALA A 19 37.91 -22.38 -3.19
C ALA A 19 36.80 -21.55 -3.89
N LEU A 20 36.93 -21.33 -5.20
CA LEU A 20 35.94 -20.64 -6.01
C LEU A 20 34.62 -21.43 -6.09
N ARG A 21 34.66 -22.76 -6.20
CA ARG A 21 33.46 -23.61 -6.19
C ARG A 21 32.71 -23.58 -4.86
N ARG A 22 33.43 -23.45 -3.73
CA ARG A 22 32.82 -23.30 -2.39
C ARG A 22 32.26 -21.89 -2.13
N HIS A 23 32.87 -20.85 -2.71
CA HIS A 23 32.33 -19.48 -2.63
C HIS A 23 31.17 -19.26 -3.61
N VAL A 24 31.26 -19.78 -4.84
CA VAL A 24 30.19 -19.72 -5.84
C VAL A 24 28.99 -20.59 -5.42
N GLY A 25 29.20 -21.73 -4.77
CA GLY A 25 28.10 -22.54 -4.20
C GLY A 25 27.39 -21.87 -3.01
N ARG A 26 28.12 -21.11 -2.18
CA ARG A 26 27.55 -20.28 -1.11
C ARG A 26 26.85 -19.03 -1.64
N CYS A 27 27.34 -18.45 -2.74
CA CYS A 27 26.65 -17.35 -3.44
C CYS A 27 25.46 -17.82 -4.26
N LEU A 28 25.43 -19.05 -4.79
CA LEU A 28 24.26 -19.61 -5.49
C LEU A 28 23.08 -19.86 -4.52
N GLY A 29 23.38 -20.26 -3.29
CA GLY A 29 22.38 -20.36 -2.22
C GLY A 29 21.87 -19.00 -1.73
N ALA A 30 22.69 -17.95 -1.81
CA ALA A 30 22.28 -16.58 -1.48
C ALA A 30 21.55 -15.85 -2.64
N LEU A 31 21.79 -16.24 -3.90
CA LEU A 31 21.14 -15.64 -5.06
C LEU A 31 19.77 -16.25 -5.40
N LEU A 32 19.47 -17.45 -4.86
CA LEU A 32 18.13 -18.05 -4.85
C LEU A 32 17.24 -17.54 -3.70
N MET A 33 17.72 -16.60 -2.89
CA MET A 33 16.96 -15.87 -1.86
C MET A 33 16.49 -14.48 -2.32
N LEU A 34 16.46 -14.22 -3.64
CA LEU A 34 15.86 -13.01 -4.23
C LEU A 34 14.61 -13.32 -5.06
N ALA A 35 13.99 -14.48 -4.85
CA ALA A 35 12.60 -14.72 -5.20
C ALA A 35 11.77 -14.56 -3.92
N GLY A 36 11.15 -13.39 -3.73
CA GLY A 36 10.25 -13.19 -2.59
C GLY A 36 10.09 -11.78 -2.04
N PHE A 37 10.45 -10.73 -2.78
CA PHE A 37 9.85 -9.42 -2.52
C PHE A 37 9.00 -9.07 -3.74
N GLY A 38 7.86 -9.75 -3.84
CA GLY A 38 6.69 -9.04 -4.30
C GLY A 38 6.47 -7.92 -3.29
N VAL A 39 7.05 -6.76 -3.55
CA VAL A 39 6.51 -5.52 -3.00
C VAL A 39 5.13 -5.45 -3.65
N LEU A 40 4.13 -6.07 -3.01
CA LEU A 40 2.78 -5.55 -3.11
C LEU A 40 2.97 -4.08 -2.80
N ALA A 41 2.77 -3.21 -3.79
CA ALA A 41 2.79 -1.78 -3.59
C ALA A 41 1.76 -1.50 -2.51
N ALA A 42 2.22 -1.40 -1.26
CA ALA A 42 1.37 -1.23 -0.12
C ALA A 42 0.63 0.09 -0.33
N GLY A 43 -0.71 0.05 -0.29
CA GLY A 43 -1.55 1.17 -0.69
C GLY A 43 -1.16 2.46 0.02
N THR A 44 -1.23 3.59 -0.67
CA THR A 44 -0.87 4.91 -0.15
C THR A 44 -1.87 5.39 0.91
N CYS A 45 -1.58 6.52 1.58
CA CYS A 45 -2.61 7.14 2.43
C CYS A 45 -3.88 7.52 1.63
N ALA A 46 -3.73 7.95 0.37
CA ALA A 46 -4.90 8.27 -0.44
C ALA A 46 -5.79 7.06 -0.66
N ASP A 47 -5.18 5.89 -0.90
CA ASP A 47 -5.91 4.64 -1.05
C ASP A 47 -6.61 4.24 0.25
N PHE A 48 -5.96 4.48 1.39
CA PHE A 48 -6.56 4.25 2.71
C PHE A 48 -7.79 5.15 2.95
N LEU A 49 -7.67 6.47 2.74
CA LEU A 49 -8.79 7.39 2.93
C LEU A 49 -9.92 7.15 1.92
N ASN A 50 -9.59 6.80 0.68
CA ASN A 50 -10.60 6.44 -0.32
C ASN A 50 -11.37 5.18 0.11
N ALA A 51 -10.65 4.12 0.51
CA ALA A 51 -11.27 2.90 1.02
C ALA A 51 -12.13 3.15 2.26
N LEU A 52 -11.66 4.01 3.18
CA LEU A 52 -12.41 4.39 4.37
C LEU A 52 -13.68 5.16 3.99
N ALA A 53 -13.58 6.21 3.17
CA ALA A 53 -14.73 6.99 2.74
C ALA A 53 -15.78 6.15 1.97
N GLN A 54 -15.32 5.21 1.15
CA GLN A 54 -16.16 4.26 0.45
C GLN A 54 -16.90 3.33 1.43
N ARG A 55 -16.21 2.83 2.47
CA ARG A 55 -16.82 1.96 3.50
C ARG A 55 -17.82 2.72 4.38
N GLU A 56 -17.48 3.94 4.78
CA GLU A 56 -18.24 4.75 5.72
C GLU A 56 -19.51 5.35 5.09
N SER A 57 -19.43 5.81 3.83
CA SER A 57 -20.52 6.58 3.22
C SER A 57 -20.85 6.22 1.78
N GLY A 58 -20.10 5.30 1.16
CA GLY A 58 -20.17 5.10 -0.29
C GLY A 58 -19.74 6.35 -1.07
N MET A 59 -18.78 7.11 -0.54
CA MET A 59 -18.29 8.39 -1.09
C MET A 59 -19.33 9.52 -1.10
N ASN A 60 -20.29 9.48 -0.17
CA ASN A 60 -21.32 10.51 -0.05
C ASN A 60 -20.96 11.55 1.03
N ALA A 61 -20.41 12.69 0.62
CA ALA A 61 -20.03 13.78 1.52
C ALA A 61 -21.20 14.47 2.24
N SER A 62 -22.44 14.29 1.76
CA SER A 62 -23.62 14.96 2.28
C SER A 62 -24.52 14.05 3.15
N VAL A 63 -24.12 12.80 3.38
CA VAL A 63 -24.92 11.86 4.18
C VAL A 63 -24.75 12.14 5.68
N VAL A 64 -25.83 11.99 6.43
CA VAL A 64 -25.84 11.92 7.89
C VAL A 64 -26.61 10.67 8.26
N ASN A 65 -26.02 9.77 9.02
CA ASN A 65 -26.73 8.56 9.44
C ASN A 65 -27.68 8.83 10.63
N PRO A 66 -28.58 7.89 10.97
CA PRO A 66 -29.52 8.08 12.09
C PRO A 66 -28.88 8.32 13.46
N TYR A 67 -27.60 7.97 13.62
CA TYR A 67 -26.81 8.22 14.84
C TYR A 67 -26.03 9.54 14.81
N GLY A 68 -26.24 10.37 13.79
CA GLY A 68 -25.69 11.72 13.68
C GLY A 68 -24.28 11.80 13.08
N TYR A 69 -23.66 10.69 12.69
CA TYR A 69 -22.35 10.74 12.02
C TYR A 69 -22.47 11.30 10.60
N VAL A 70 -21.52 12.16 10.21
CA VAL A 70 -21.64 12.99 8.99
C VAL A 70 -20.51 12.77 7.99
N GLY A 71 -20.90 12.82 6.71
CA GLY A 71 -20.01 12.99 5.57
C GLY A 71 -19.27 11.73 5.16
N LEU A 72 -18.23 11.94 4.34
CA LEU A 72 -17.42 10.90 3.70
C LEU A 72 -16.94 9.84 4.68
N PHE A 73 -16.47 10.28 5.84
CA PHE A 73 -15.82 9.44 6.85
C PHE A 73 -16.70 9.16 8.06
N GLN A 74 -18.00 9.51 7.98
CA GLN A 74 -18.96 9.35 9.08
C GLN A 74 -18.38 9.84 10.42
N MET A 75 -17.93 11.09 10.46
CA MET A 75 -17.34 11.65 11.69
C MET A 75 -18.44 12.09 12.67
N GLY A 76 -18.24 11.80 13.95
CA GLY A 76 -19.09 12.30 15.04
C GLY A 76 -18.52 13.54 15.71
N GLU A 77 -19.25 14.10 16.67
CA GLU A 77 -18.83 15.30 17.40
C GLU A 77 -17.51 15.10 18.14
N ALA A 78 -17.36 13.98 18.86
CA ALA A 78 -16.11 13.67 19.57
C ALA A 78 -14.89 13.65 18.62
N ALA A 79 -15.06 13.10 17.42
CA ALA A 79 -14.00 13.08 16.41
C ALA A 79 -13.71 14.49 15.86
N LEU A 80 -14.74 15.31 15.65
CA LEU A 80 -14.58 16.69 15.20
C LEU A 80 -14.06 17.64 16.29
N ILE A 81 -14.28 17.32 17.57
CA ILE A 81 -13.64 17.99 18.71
C ILE A 81 -12.14 17.69 18.69
N ASP A 82 -11.76 16.42 18.58
CA ASP A 82 -10.34 16.01 18.48
C ASP A 82 -9.66 16.61 17.23
N ALA A 83 -10.38 16.71 16.11
CA ALA A 83 -9.91 17.36 14.89
C ALA A 83 -9.85 18.90 14.99
N GLY A 84 -10.45 19.49 16.03
CA GLY A 84 -10.51 20.93 16.27
C GLY A 84 -11.50 21.69 15.38
N TYR A 85 -12.51 21.01 14.81
CA TYR A 85 -13.60 21.63 14.05
C TYR A 85 -14.81 21.98 14.92
N TYR A 86 -14.99 21.28 16.05
CA TYR A 86 -16.16 21.41 16.91
C TYR A 86 -15.77 21.67 18.38
N ARG A 87 -16.66 22.33 19.13
CA ARG A 87 -16.48 22.58 20.57
C ARG A 87 -17.31 21.59 21.39
N PRO A 88 -16.78 21.08 22.51
CA PRO A 88 -17.55 20.24 23.41
C PRO A 88 -18.73 21.01 24.00
N ASP A 89 -19.89 20.38 24.05
CA ASP A 89 -21.12 20.92 24.62
C ASP A 89 -21.54 20.22 25.92
N GLY A 90 -20.72 19.28 26.39
CA GLY A 90 -20.96 18.50 27.62
C GLY A 90 -21.74 17.21 27.39
N THR A 91 -22.11 16.89 26.15
CA THR A 91 -22.76 15.62 25.81
C THR A 91 -21.82 14.70 25.01
N GLY A 92 -22.16 13.41 24.96
CA GLY A 92 -21.53 12.45 24.05
C GLY A 92 -22.39 12.14 22.82
N ALA A 93 -23.44 12.93 22.58
CA ALA A 93 -24.34 12.73 21.46
C ALA A 93 -23.73 13.33 20.18
N ASN A 94 -24.19 12.87 19.01
CA ASN A 94 -23.95 13.56 17.74
C ASN A 94 -25.24 14.28 17.33
N ASP A 95 -25.63 15.31 18.10
CA ASP A 95 -26.89 16.04 17.89
C ASP A 95 -26.69 17.43 17.27
N TRP A 96 -25.44 17.81 17.07
CA TRP A 96 -24.92 19.02 16.46
C TRP A 96 -25.41 20.32 17.15
N ARG A 97 -25.69 20.27 18.47
CA ARG A 97 -26.16 21.42 19.26
C ARG A 97 -25.05 22.32 19.81
N GLY A 98 -23.84 21.79 19.94
CA GLY A 98 -22.63 22.54 20.25
C GLY A 98 -22.19 23.55 19.17
N GLY A 99 -21.00 24.13 19.38
CA GLY A 99 -20.49 25.22 18.54
C GLY A 99 -19.37 24.82 17.59
N TRP A 100 -19.50 25.17 16.31
CA TRP A 100 -18.41 25.05 15.32
C TRP A 100 -17.30 26.08 15.58
N THR A 101 -16.05 25.68 15.39
CA THR A 101 -14.88 26.53 15.69
C THR A 101 -14.61 27.62 14.65
N GLY A 102 -15.08 27.45 13.41
CA GLY A 102 -14.70 28.27 12.26
C GLY A 102 -13.45 27.77 11.52
N LYS A 103 -12.80 26.69 12.01
CA LYS A 103 -11.61 26.11 11.37
C LYS A 103 -11.90 25.73 9.92
N GLY A 104 -11.04 26.14 9.00
CA GLY A 104 -11.20 25.85 7.56
C GLY A 104 -12.44 26.49 6.93
N GLY A 105 -13.00 27.54 7.53
CA GLY A 105 -14.21 28.21 7.05
C GLY A 105 -15.51 27.47 7.38
N ILE A 106 -15.46 26.45 8.25
CA ILE A 106 -16.63 25.66 8.62
C ILE A 106 -17.27 26.23 9.88
N THR A 107 -18.47 26.79 9.72
CA THR A 107 -19.23 27.42 10.81
C THR A 107 -20.56 26.73 11.11
N SER A 108 -20.95 25.77 10.27
CA SER A 108 -22.19 25.00 10.43
C SER A 108 -22.02 23.56 9.92
N LEU A 109 -22.98 22.70 10.29
CA LEU A 109 -23.08 21.33 9.73
C LEU A 109 -23.28 21.37 8.22
N SER A 110 -24.02 22.38 7.72
CA SER A 110 -24.23 22.57 6.28
C SER A 110 -22.92 22.87 5.56
N ASP A 111 -22.07 23.73 6.13
CA ASP A 111 -20.74 24.04 5.57
C ASP A 111 -19.87 22.79 5.52
N PHE A 112 -19.90 21.98 6.59
CA PHE A 112 -19.10 20.75 6.64
C PHE A 112 -19.53 19.74 5.57
N LYS A 113 -20.84 19.55 5.40
CA LYS A 113 -21.43 18.62 4.40
C LYS A 113 -21.16 19.03 2.96
N SER A 114 -21.08 20.34 2.69
CA SER A 114 -20.82 20.87 1.35
C SER A 114 -19.34 20.97 1.00
N ASN A 115 -18.44 20.67 1.95
CA ASN A 115 -16.99 20.83 1.78
C ASN A 115 -16.23 19.51 2.00
N PRO A 116 -16.14 18.64 0.98
CA PRO A 116 -15.35 17.40 1.04
C PRO A 116 -13.89 17.60 1.47
N GLN A 117 -13.27 18.72 1.08
CA GLN A 117 -11.89 19.03 1.46
C GLN A 117 -11.76 19.29 2.96
N ALA A 118 -12.73 19.97 3.57
CA ALA A 118 -12.78 20.13 5.02
C ALA A 118 -13.00 18.80 5.74
N GLN A 119 -13.75 17.86 5.15
CA GLN A 119 -13.94 16.52 5.71
C GLN A 119 -12.63 15.71 5.67
N ILE A 120 -11.88 15.78 4.57
CA ILE A 120 -10.55 15.15 4.43
C ILE A 120 -9.56 15.75 5.44
N ALA A 121 -9.55 17.07 5.58
CA ALA A 121 -8.71 17.75 6.58
C ALA A 121 -9.09 17.36 8.01
N ALA A 122 -10.40 17.24 8.30
CA ALA A 122 -10.90 16.84 9.62
C ALA A 122 -10.52 15.39 9.96
N VAL A 123 -10.74 14.42 9.05
CA VAL A 123 -10.38 13.02 9.32
C VAL A 123 -8.87 12.87 9.48
N THR A 124 -8.07 13.55 8.66
CA THR A 124 -6.60 13.50 8.77
C THR A 124 -6.12 14.05 10.12
N ALA A 125 -6.72 15.15 10.58
CA ALA A 125 -6.40 15.74 11.89
C ALA A 125 -6.84 14.82 13.05
N TYR A 126 -8.02 14.19 12.93
CA TYR A 126 -8.51 13.22 13.89
C TYR A 126 -7.60 11.99 13.97
N GLU A 127 -7.20 11.41 12.85
CA GLU A 127 -6.31 10.25 12.80
C GLU A 127 -4.93 10.55 13.38
N ALA A 128 -4.39 11.74 13.11
CA ALA A 128 -3.16 12.23 13.75
C ALA A 128 -3.31 12.27 15.28
N LYS A 129 -4.47 12.73 15.77
CA LYS A 129 -4.79 12.76 17.20
C LYS A 129 -4.91 11.35 17.76
N GLN A 130 -5.63 10.44 17.09
CA GLN A 130 -5.73 9.04 17.49
C GLN A 130 -4.37 8.35 17.51
N TRP A 131 -3.47 8.64 16.55
CA TRP A 131 -2.11 8.13 16.55
C TRP A 131 -1.35 8.55 17.81
N SER A 132 -1.47 9.83 18.22
CA SER A 132 -0.85 10.29 19.48
C SER A 132 -1.38 9.52 20.71
N TYR A 133 -2.68 9.21 20.72
CA TYR A 133 -3.27 8.40 21.79
C TYR A 133 -2.81 6.93 21.75
N ILE A 134 -2.69 6.35 20.57
CA ILE A 134 -2.13 5.00 20.35
C ILE A 134 -0.72 4.92 20.94
N GLN A 135 0.14 5.89 20.61
CA GLN A 135 1.52 5.95 21.11
C GLN A 135 1.58 6.14 22.63
N SER A 136 0.82 7.10 23.17
CA SER A 136 0.80 7.36 24.63
C SER A 136 0.29 6.16 25.46
N LYS A 137 -0.54 5.29 24.86
CA LYS A 137 -1.01 4.05 25.48
C LYS A 137 -0.11 2.84 25.17
N GLY A 138 0.98 3.04 24.42
CA GLY A 138 1.88 2.00 23.97
C GLY A 138 1.20 0.95 23.09
N LEU A 139 0.16 1.30 22.33
CA LEU A 139 -0.55 0.35 21.47
C LEU A 139 0.19 0.10 20.15
N ASP A 140 1.12 0.98 19.77
CA ASP A 140 1.99 0.84 18.61
C ASP A 140 3.00 -0.30 18.74
N GLN A 141 3.31 -0.76 19.95
CA GLN A 141 4.18 -1.93 20.18
C GLN A 141 3.60 -3.25 19.62
N TYR A 142 2.30 -3.27 19.32
CA TYR A 142 1.62 -4.44 18.75
C TYR A 142 1.83 -4.57 17.23
N ILE A 143 2.39 -3.55 16.56
CA ILE A 143 2.61 -3.59 15.10
C ILE A 143 3.51 -4.77 14.72
N GLY A 144 3.09 -5.53 13.71
CA GLY A 144 3.76 -6.75 13.23
C GLY A 144 3.37 -8.01 14.01
N GLN A 145 2.56 -7.91 15.07
CA GLN A 145 2.02 -9.06 15.79
C GLN A 145 0.68 -9.51 15.20
N THR A 146 0.28 -10.74 15.47
CA THR A 146 -1.06 -11.26 15.16
C THR A 146 -1.89 -11.34 16.44
N ILE A 147 -2.97 -10.56 16.52
CA ILE A 147 -3.86 -10.49 17.69
C ILE A 147 -5.27 -10.89 17.25
N GLY A 148 -5.89 -11.87 17.94
CA GLY A 148 -7.21 -12.38 17.56
C GLY A 148 -7.31 -12.90 16.12
N GLY A 149 -6.20 -13.40 15.57
CA GLY A 149 -6.13 -13.88 14.17
C GLY A 149 -5.91 -12.78 13.11
N VAL A 150 -5.72 -11.53 13.51
CA VAL A 150 -5.51 -10.38 12.62
C VAL A 150 -4.10 -9.83 12.78
N GLU A 151 -3.39 -9.61 11.67
CA GLU A 151 -2.10 -8.91 11.68
C GLU A 151 -2.31 -7.43 12.01
N ILE A 152 -1.57 -6.95 13.01
CA ILE A 152 -1.64 -5.56 13.45
C ILE A 152 -0.69 -4.72 12.60
N THR A 153 -1.25 -3.80 11.83
CA THR A 153 -0.49 -2.78 11.10
C THR A 153 -0.81 -1.39 11.65
N ARG A 154 0.03 -0.42 11.31
CA ARG A 154 -0.22 0.99 11.63
C ARG A 154 -1.59 1.48 11.15
N SER A 155 -1.92 1.19 9.89
CA SER A 155 -3.19 1.54 9.25
C SER A 155 -4.39 0.82 9.88
N GLY A 156 -4.23 -0.46 10.24
CA GLY A 156 -5.26 -1.19 10.98
C GLY A 156 -5.53 -0.60 12.36
N LEU A 157 -4.49 -0.18 13.10
CA LEU A 157 -4.66 0.50 14.39
C LEU A 157 -5.44 1.82 14.26
N ILE A 158 -5.10 2.65 13.27
CA ILE A 158 -5.82 3.90 13.00
C ILE A 158 -7.29 3.61 12.66
N ALA A 159 -7.57 2.64 11.79
CA ALA A 159 -8.93 2.28 11.43
C ALA A 159 -9.74 1.70 12.60
N GLY A 160 -9.11 0.89 13.46
CA GLY A 160 -9.76 0.39 14.67
C GLY A 160 -10.11 1.50 15.65
N ALA A 161 -9.21 2.49 15.81
CA ALA A 161 -9.49 3.69 16.60
C ALA A 161 -10.55 4.59 15.94
N HIS A 162 -10.60 4.66 14.60
CA HIS A 162 -11.67 5.36 13.88
C HIS A 162 -13.05 4.76 14.17
N LEU A 163 -13.16 3.43 14.12
CA LEU A 163 -14.43 2.73 14.30
C LEU A 163 -15.00 2.85 15.72
N VAL A 164 -14.19 2.53 16.74
CA VAL A 164 -14.69 2.38 18.13
C VAL A 164 -13.92 3.20 19.17
N GLY A 165 -12.99 4.06 18.72
CA GLY A 165 -12.12 4.86 19.59
C GLY A 165 -10.92 4.08 20.13
N VAL A 166 -9.84 4.82 20.42
CA VAL A 166 -8.57 4.26 20.94
C VAL A 166 -8.73 3.47 22.25
N GLY A 167 -9.71 3.82 23.09
CA GLY A 167 -9.97 3.11 24.34
C GLY A 167 -10.44 1.67 24.12
N ASN A 168 -11.34 1.45 23.17
CA ASN A 168 -11.81 0.12 22.80
C ASN A 168 -10.77 -0.64 21.97
N LEU A 169 -9.99 0.05 21.12
CA LEU A 169 -8.81 -0.54 20.51
C LEU A 169 -7.85 -1.11 21.55
N GLY A 170 -7.59 -0.35 22.63
CA GLY A 170 -6.79 -0.82 23.76
C GLY A 170 -7.34 -2.11 24.37
N LYS A 171 -8.65 -2.20 24.62
CA LYS A 171 -9.29 -3.42 25.14
C LYS A 171 -9.06 -4.64 24.25
N PHE A 172 -9.14 -4.48 22.93
CA PHE A 172 -8.86 -5.57 21.99
C PHE A 172 -7.40 -6.03 22.08
N LEU A 173 -6.45 -5.10 22.06
CA LEU A 173 -5.02 -5.42 22.07
C LEU A 173 -4.56 -6.00 23.42
N TRP A 174 -4.94 -5.36 24.54
CA TRP A 174 -4.55 -5.80 25.88
C TRP A 174 -5.13 -7.17 26.28
N SER A 175 -6.28 -7.52 25.71
CA SER A 175 -6.89 -8.84 25.92
C SER A 175 -6.37 -9.91 24.96
N ASN A 176 -5.36 -9.59 24.14
CA ASN A 176 -4.86 -10.46 23.07
C ASN A 176 -5.98 -10.97 22.14
N GLY A 177 -6.96 -10.11 21.85
CA GLY A 177 -8.11 -10.42 20.99
C GLY A 177 -9.25 -11.20 21.66
N ALA A 178 -9.17 -11.49 22.96
CA ALA A 178 -10.28 -12.14 23.69
C ALA A 178 -11.50 -11.23 23.85
N THR A 179 -11.30 -9.91 23.96
CA THR A 179 -12.38 -8.92 23.94
C THR A 179 -12.45 -8.28 22.56
N VAL A 180 -13.59 -8.40 21.87
CA VAL A 180 -13.79 -7.84 20.52
C VAL A 180 -14.89 -6.78 20.54
N PRO A 181 -14.56 -5.51 20.81
CA PRO A 181 -15.51 -4.41 20.71
C PRO A 181 -16.15 -4.30 19.32
N VAL A 182 -17.39 -3.82 19.29
CA VAL A 182 -18.18 -3.59 18.08
C VAL A 182 -18.71 -2.17 18.05
N ASP A 183 -18.97 -1.64 16.86
CA ASP A 183 -19.68 -0.36 16.68
C ASP A 183 -21.20 -0.51 16.89
N GLY A 184 -21.95 0.58 16.68
CA GLY A 184 -23.41 0.58 16.76
C GLY A 184 -24.11 -0.35 15.76
N ASN A 185 -23.44 -0.68 14.65
CA ASN A 185 -23.92 -1.61 13.62
C ASN A 185 -23.43 -3.06 13.84
N ARG A 186 -22.80 -3.34 14.98
CA ARG A 186 -22.20 -4.64 15.34
C ARG A 186 -21.04 -5.08 14.44
N VAL A 187 -20.37 -4.14 13.77
CA VAL A 187 -19.12 -4.41 13.05
C VAL A 187 -17.99 -4.57 14.08
N PRO A 188 -17.30 -5.72 14.12
CA PRO A 188 -16.21 -5.94 15.07
C PRO A 188 -14.96 -5.16 14.69
N ILE A 189 -14.24 -4.67 15.70
CA ILE A 189 -12.98 -3.93 15.50
C ILE A 189 -11.94 -4.75 14.75
N SER A 190 -11.90 -6.07 14.97
CA SER A 190 -10.97 -6.98 14.27
C SER A 190 -11.20 -6.98 12.76
N GLN A 191 -12.46 -6.87 12.32
CA GLN A 191 -12.79 -6.73 10.91
C GLN A 191 -12.25 -5.42 10.34
N TYR A 192 -12.36 -4.29 11.05
CA TYR A 192 -11.81 -3.01 10.58
C TYR A 192 -10.28 -3.00 10.56
N ILE A 193 -9.62 -3.55 11.60
CA ILE A 193 -8.16 -3.66 11.64
C ILE A 193 -7.66 -4.50 10.46
N ALA A 194 -8.31 -5.64 10.18
CA ALA A 194 -7.97 -6.48 9.04
C ALA A 194 -8.27 -5.77 7.70
N GLN A 195 -9.45 -5.16 7.59
CA GLN A 195 -9.91 -4.53 6.36
C GLN A 195 -9.04 -3.31 5.96
N PHE A 196 -8.47 -2.61 6.92
CA PHE A 196 -7.65 -1.45 6.63
C PHE A 196 -6.18 -1.68 6.98
N GLY A 197 -5.78 -2.95 7.07
CA GLY A 197 -4.40 -3.36 7.26
C GLY A 197 -3.54 -3.13 6.00
N GLY A 198 -2.24 -2.92 6.19
CA GLY A 198 -1.27 -2.94 5.09
C GLY A 198 -1.05 -1.64 4.31
N TYR A 199 -1.84 -0.58 4.52
CA TYR A 199 -1.57 0.73 3.90
C TYR A 199 -0.34 1.42 4.50
N GLN A 200 0.43 2.11 3.67
CA GLN A 200 1.61 2.91 4.04
C GLN A 200 1.18 4.28 4.56
N LEU A 201 1.06 4.37 5.89
CA LEU A 201 0.87 5.64 6.58
C LEU A 201 2.21 6.15 7.10
N THR A 202 2.68 7.29 6.59
CA THR A 202 3.95 7.93 7.00
C THR A 202 3.67 9.21 7.79
N GLY A 203 4.49 9.50 8.83
CA GLY A 203 4.41 10.74 9.63
C GLY A 203 3.38 10.74 10.77
N ALA A 204 3.42 11.76 11.64
CA ALA A 204 2.51 11.93 12.81
C ALA A 204 1.12 12.49 12.43
N GLY A 205 0.96 12.96 11.20
CA GLY A 205 -0.31 13.20 10.54
C GLY A 205 -0.14 12.66 9.13
N ASN A 206 -0.99 11.73 8.74
CA ASN A 206 -0.86 10.98 7.50
C ASN A 206 -0.69 11.99 6.35
N ASN A 207 0.42 11.92 5.60
CA ASN A 207 0.73 12.81 4.47
C ASN A 207 -0.17 12.50 3.26
N CYS A 208 -1.49 12.63 3.41
CA CYS A 208 -2.50 12.31 2.40
C CYS A 208 -2.70 13.50 1.44
N SER A 209 -1.60 14.17 1.08
CA SER A 209 -1.59 15.40 0.28
C SER A 209 -2.26 15.23 -1.09
N SER A 210 -2.25 14.02 -1.65
CA SER A 210 -2.98 13.66 -2.87
C SER A 210 -4.50 13.64 -2.70
N MET A 211 -5.03 13.33 -1.52
CA MET A 211 -6.48 13.48 -1.22
C MET A 211 -6.87 14.93 -0.97
N LEU A 212 -5.98 15.74 -0.39
CA LEU A 212 -6.18 17.18 -0.20
C LEU A 212 -6.19 17.99 -1.51
N SER A 213 -5.78 17.37 -2.62
CA SER A 213 -5.73 17.99 -3.96
C SER A 213 -6.70 17.37 -4.97
N GLY A 214 -7.38 16.27 -4.63
CA GLY A 214 -8.36 15.59 -5.48
C GLY A 214 -9.79 15.76 -5.00
N THR A 215 -10.74 15.92 -5.92
CA THR A 215 -12.18 15.88 -5.62
C THR A 215 -12.65 14.43 -5.56
N PRO A 216 -13.21 13.93 -4.45
CA PRO A 216 -13.77 12.59 -4.40
C PRO A 216 -15.03 12.55 -5.29
N THR A 217 -14.95 11.97 -6.49
CA THR A 217 -16.11 11.75 -7.35
C THR A 217 -16.76 10.43 -6.95
N GLY A 218 -17.98 10.52 -6.39
CA GLY A 218 -18.76 9.36 -5.96
C GLY A 218 -19.14 8.42 -7.10
N GLY A 219 -19.29 7.13 -6.76
CA GLY A 219 -19.84 6.11 -7.66
C GLY A 219 -18.91 4.95 -8.01
N VAL A 220 -18.07 4.46 -7.09
CA VAL A 220 -17.25 3.26 -7.35
C VAL A 220 -17.57 2.16 -6.34
N PRO A 221 -18.05 0.98 -6.78
CA PRO A 221 -18.17 -0.20 -5.92
C PRO A 221 -16.81 -0.66 -5.38
N ILE A 222 -16.85 -1.19 -4.16
CA ILE A 222 -15.73 -1.51 -3.27
C ILE A 222 -14.85 -2.64 -3.83
N VAL A 223 -13.53 -2.48 -3.82
CA VAL A 223 -12.60 -3.62 -3.73
C VAL A 223 -12.17 -3.77 -2.27
N ALA A 224 -12.50 -4.92 -1.70
CA ALA A 224 -11.99 -5.34 -0.40
C ALA A 224 -10.46 -5.59 -0.48
N PRO A 225 -9.73 -5.52 0.64
CA PRO A 225 -8.31 -5.89 0.69
C PRO A 225 -8.12 -7.34 0.23
N PRO A 226 -6.89 -7.73 -0.16
CA PRO A 226 -6.63 -9.07 -0.67
C PRO A 226 -6.82 -10.10 0.44
N THR A 227 -8.04 -10.63 0.56
CA THR A 227 -8.31 -11.92 1.20
C THR A 227 -8.75 -12.86 0.10
N GLY A 228 -7.95 -13.90 -0.15
CA GLY A 228 -8.23 -14.89 -1.17
C GLY A 228 -9.62 -15.55 -0.98
N GLY A 229 -10.34 -15.71 -2.09
CA GLY A 229 -11.49 -16.62 -2.17
C GLY A 229 -12.80 -15.97 -2.63
N ASN A 230 -13.13 -16.26 -3.89
CA ASN A 230 -14.45 -16.25 -4.55
C ASN A 230 -15.13 -14.89 -4.83
N GLY A 231 -15.24 -14.59 -6.14
CA GLY A 231 -15.71 -13.32 -6.70
C GLY A 231 -17.22 -13.07 -6.64
N PRO A 232 -17.66 -11.84 -7.02
CA PRO A 232 -19.04 -11.40 -6.88
C PRO A 232 -19.96 -11.91 -8.02
N VAL A 233 -21.19 -12.24 -7.63
CA VAL A 233 -22.32 -12.59 -8.50
C VAL A 233 -22.97 -11.31 -9.06
N TYR A 234 -23.15 -11.24 -10.38
CA TYR A 234 -23.77 -10.09 -11.07
C TYR A 234 -25.28 -10.31 -11.24
N ALA A 235 -26.11 -9.31 -10.89
CA ALA A 235 -27.54 -9.29 -11.16
C ALA A 235 -27.84 -8.60 -12.52
N PRO A 236 -28.77 -9.11 -13.36
CA PRO A 236 -29.02 -8.54 -14.70
C PRO A 236 -29.93 -7.30 -14.63
N GLY A 237 -29.56 -6.22 -15.35
CA GLY A 237 -30.48 -5.11 -15.65
C GLY A 237 -29.94 -3.68 -15.70
N VAL A 238 -28.62 -3.43 -15.56
CA VAL A 238 -28.08 -2.06 -15.52
C VAL A 238 -27.68 -1.57 -16.93
N PRO A 239 -28.05 -0.35 -17.37
CA PRO A 239 -27.67 0.22 -18.67
C PRO A 239 -26.15 0.34 -18.86
N ALA A 240 -25.70 0.40 -20.12
CA ALA A 240 -24.29 0.51 -20.48
C ALA A 240 -23.62 1.70 -19.76
N ASP A 241 -22.64 1.32 -18.96
CA ASP A 241 -21.83 2.12 -18.09
C ASP A 241 -21.09 3.26 -18.81
N SER A 242 -21.30 4.50 -18.38
CA SER A 242 -20.64 5.71 -18.92
C SER A 242 -19.23 5.95 -18.37
N ARG A 243 -18.63 4.98 -17.67
CA ARG A 243 -17.27 5.05 -17.13
C ARG A 243 -16.23 5.08 -18.25
N SER A 244 -15.19 5.91 -18.07
CA SER A 244 -14.00 5.84 -18.91
C SER A 244 -13.30 4.47 -18.74
N PRO A 245 -12.49 3.99 -19.70
CA PRO A 245 -11.76 2.73 -19.55
C PRO A 245 -10.92 2.64 -18.27
N GLU A 246 -10.35 3.77 -17.84
CA GLU A 246 -9.62 3.91 -16.57
C GLU A 246 -10.53 3.66 -15.36
N GLN A 247 -11.71 4.29 -15.34
CA GLN A 247 -12.69 4.15 -14.27
C GLN A 247 -13.34 2.76 -14.23
N ALA A 248 -13.53 2.14 -15.40
CA ALA A 248 -14.03 0.78 -15.52
C ALA A 248 -12.98 -0.25 -15.05
N PHE A 249 -11.70 -0.03 -15.40
CA PHE A 249 -10.59 -0.86 -14.95
C PHE A 249 -10.38 -0.75 -13.44
N TYR A 250 -10.28 0.48 -12.92
CA TYR A 250 -10.15 0.75 -11.49
C TYR A 250 -11.34 0.20 -10.70
N GLY A 251 -12.56 0.40 -11.19
CA GLY A 251 -13.78 -0.14 -10.55
C GLY A 251 -13.92 -1.66 -10.60
N SER A 252 -13.09 -2.35 -11.40
CA SER A 252 -13.08 -3.82 -11.50
C SER A 252 -11.93 -4.44 -10.69
N THR A 253 -10.76 -3.79 -10.67
CA THR A 253 -9.53 -4.35 -10.09
C THR A 253 -9.14 -3.71 -8.76
N GLY A 254 -9.63 -2.50 -8.47
CA GLY A 254 -9.18 -1.70 -7.33
C GLY A 254 -7.78 -1.13 -7.50
N VAL A 255 -7.20 -1.22 -8.70
CA VAL A 255 -5.83 -0.79 -9.03
C VAL A 255 -5.91 0.18 -10.21
N GLY A 256 -5.24 1.34 -10.12
CA GLY A 256 -5.20 2.30 -11.22
C GLY A 256 -4.50 1.72 -12.44
N GLN A 257 -4.89 2.08 -13.67
CA GLN A 257 -4.15 1.61 -14.84
C GLN A 257 -2.71 2.14 -14.81
N SER A 258 -2.47 3.30 -14.19
CA SER A 258 -1.13 3.82 -13.91
C SER A 258 -0.32 2.90 -12.99
N ASP A 259 -0.95 2.30 -11.98
CA ASP A 259 -0.28 1.42 -11.02
C ASP A 259 0.00 0.05 -11.64
N VAL A 260 -0.92 -0.45 -12.47
CA VAL A 260 -0.70 -1.66 -13.28
C VAL A 260 0.39 -1.41 -14.32
N ALA A 261 0.39 -0.26 -14.98
CA ALA A 261 1.44 0.11 -15.92
C ALA A 261 2.81 0.20 -15.23
N MET A 262 2.87 0.82 -14.04
CA MET A 262 4.10 0.87 -13.22
C MET A 262 4.55 -0.53 -12.78
N THR A 263 3.62 -1.38 -12.36
CA THR A 263 3.90 -2.76 -11.94
C THR A 263 4.41 -3.61 -13.09
N ILE A 264 3.79 -3.51 -14.27
CA ILE A 264 4.25 -4.20 -15.49
C ILE A 264 5.65 -3.71 -15.87
N LYS A 265 5.90 -2.39 -15.82
CA LYS A 265 7.24 -1.82 -16.08
C LYS A 265 8.29 -2.41 -15.13
N LEU A 266 7.98 -2.57 -13.84
CA LEU A 266 8.89 -3.17 -12.86
C LEU A 266 9.09 -4.67 -13.07
N ILE A 267 8.03 -5.43 -13.39
CA ILE A 267 8.15 -6.87 -13.70
C ILE A 267 9.02 -7.08 -14.93
N VAL A 268 8.81 -6.31 -16.00
CA VAL A 268 9.62 -6.41 -17.21
C VAL A 268 11.06 -5.99 -16.94
N ALA A 269 11.29 -4.93 -16.16
CA ALA A 269 12.63 -4.54 -15.74
C ALA A 269 13.35 -5.65 -14.96
N ALA A 270 12.65 -6.30 -14.02
CA ALA A 270 13.21 -7.42 -13.26
C ALA A 270 13.54 -8.62 -14.16
N LEU A 271 12.66 -8.98 -15.10
CA LEU A 271 12.90 -10.05 -16.06
C LEU A 271 14.09 -9.73 -16.98
N LEU A 272 14.22 -8.49 -17.45
CA LEU A 272 15.37 -8.05 -18.25
C LEU A 272 16.68 -8.18 -17.46
N MET A 273 16.68 -7.81 -16.17
CA MET A 273 17.86 -7.96 -15.31
C MET A 273 18.25 -9.44 -15.13
N VAL A 274 17.27 -10.33 -14.98
CA VAL A 274 17.51 -11.79 -14.90
C VAL A 274 18.07 -12.33 -16.22
N ILE A 275 17.52 -11.90 -17.36
CA ILE A 275 17.99 -12.31 -18.69
C ILE A 275 19.42 -11.84 -18.92
N VAL A 276 19.74 -10.58 -18.58
CA VAL A 276 21.10 -10.04 -18.69
C VAL A 276 22.05 -10.81 -17.78
N ALA A 277 21.69 -11.04 -16.52
CA ALA A 277 22.51 -11.81 -15.59
C ALA A 277 22.78 -13.24 -16.09
N HIS A 278 21.74 -13.93 -16.57
CA HIS A 278 21.86 -15.27 -17.13
C HIS A 278 22.74 -15.31 -18.38
N GLY A 279 22.59 -14.33 -19.29
CA GLY A 279 23.39 -14.22 -20.51
C GLY A 279 24.86 -13.91 -20.22
N VAL A 280 25.14 -13.00 -19.28
CA VAL A 280 26.52 -12.70 -18.83
C VAL A 280 27.18 -13.93 -18.22
N LEU A 281 26.46 -14.66 -17.35
CA LEU A 281 26.96 -15.90 -16.74
C LEU A 281 27.21 -17.00 -17.80
N SER A 282 26.33 -17.13 -18.78
CA SER A 282 26.48 -18.09 -19.88
C SER A 282 27.71 -17.75 -20.74
N ASN A 283 27.88 -16.49 -21.12
CA ASN A 283 29.06 -16.00 -21.85
C ASN A 283 30.35 -16.22 -21.03
N TRP A 284 30.30 -16.00 -19.72
CA TRP A 284 31.43 -16.22 -18.81
C TRP A 284 31.83 -17.70 -18.76
N HIS A 285 30.86 -18.62 -18.69
CA HIS A 285 31.14 -20.06 -18.71
C HIS A 285 31.81 -20.54 -20.00
N ILE A 286 31.46 -19.95 -21.15
CA ILE A 286 32.08 -20.29 -22.44
C ILE A 286 33.49 -19.69 -22.52
N PHE A 287 33.64 -18.42 -22.14
CA PHE A 287 34.93 -17.72 -22.11
C PHE A 287 35.93 -18.40 -21.17
N SER A 288 35.52 -18.72 -19.95
CA SER A 288 36.37 -19.38 -18.94
C SER A 288 36.83 -20.80 -19.33
N ARG A 289 36.18 -21.43 -20.30
CA ARG A 289 36.58 -22.73 -20.87
C ARG A 289 37.46 -22.58 -22.12
N GLY A 290 37.90 -21.37 -22.47
CA GLY A 290 38.69 -21.09 -23.66
C GLY A 290 37.92 -21.24 -24.98
N ARG A 291 36.59 -21.38 -24.91
CA ARG A 291 35.72 -21.59 -26.08
C ARG A 291 35.25 -20.29 -26.74
N MET A 292 35.64 -19.14 -26.19
CA MET A 292 35.33 -17.81 -26.72
C MET A 292 36.54 -16.89 -26.48
N PRO A 293 37.03 -16.16 -27.51
CA PRO A 293 38.08 -15.18 -27.33
C PRO A 293 37.54 -13.93 -26.59
N TRP A 294 38.43 -13.15 -25.97
CA TRP A 294 38.07 -11.94 -25.23
C TRP A 294 37.23 -10.94 -26.04
N ALA A 295 37.57 -10.75 -27.32
CA ALA A 295 36.81 -9.90 -28.24
C ALA A 295 35.35 -10.38 -28.40
N GLY A 296 35.14 -11.70 -28.47
CA GLY A 296 33.81 -12.31 -28.54
C GLY A 296 33.02 -12.15 -27.25
N PHE A 297 33.66 -12.32 -26.10
CA PHE A 297 33.02 -12.10 -24.79
C PHE A 297 32.57 -10.65 -24.62
N LYS A 298 33.45 -9.69 -24.94
CA LYS A 298 33.11 -8.27 -24.90
C LYS A 298 31.95 -7.96 -25.84
N HIS A 299 32.04 -8.37 -27.11
CA HIS A 299 31.01 -8.12 -28.12
C HIS A 299 29.65 -8.70 -27.73
N ASN A 300 29.59 -9.95 -27.24
CA ASN A 300 28.33 -10.60 -26.86
C ASN A 300 27.67 -9.93 -25.65
N ASN A 301 28.43 -9.57 -24.63
CA ASN A 301 27.88 -8.88 -23.47
C ASN A 301 27.46 -7.45 -23.82
N THR A 302 28.22 -6.72 -24.64
CA THR A 302 27.83 -5.39 -25.12
C THR A 302 26.50 -5.45 -25.89
N ARG A 303 26.32 -6.43 -26.78
CA ARG A 303 25.05 -6.63 -27.48
C ARG A 303 23.90 -6.93 -26.51
N LEU A 304 24.12 -7.78 -25.51
CA LEU A 304 23.12 -8.12 -24.50
C LEU A 304 22.67 -6.89 -23.71
N PHE A 305 23.61 -6.06 -23.25
CA PHE A 305 23.30 -4.81 -22.55
C PHE A 305 22.58 -3.79 -23.46
N VAL A 306 23.05 -3.59 -24.70
CA VAL A 306 22.40 -2.66 -25.64
C VAL A 306 20.96 -3.09 -25.93
N MET A 307 20.72 -4.38 -26.17
CA MET A 307 19.36 -4.89 -26.40
C MET A 307 18.48 -4.72 -25.17
N ALA A 308 18.98 -5.03 -23.96
CA ALA A 308 18.22 -4.84 -22.73
C ALA A 308 17.89 -3.36 -22.48
N THR A 309 18.83 -2.45 -22.72
CA THR A 309 18.60 -1.00 -22.59
C THR A 309 17.62 -0.48 -23.63
N MET A 310 17.69 -0.94 -24.89
CA MET A 310 16.73 -0.56 -25.93
C MET A 310 15.31 -1.01 -25.57
N VAL A 311 15.14 -2.25 -25.09
CA VAL A 311 13.83 -2.75 -24.64
C VAL A 311 13.35 -1.96 -23.43
N PHE A 312 14.24 -1.64 -22.48
CA PHE A 312 13.89 -0.82 -21.31
C PHE A 312 13.43 0.59 -21.70
N VAL A 313 14.13 1.26 -22.61
CA VAL A 313 13.78 2.60 -23.10
C VAL A 313 12.46 2.60 -23.89
N LEU A 314 12.18 1.55 -24.66
CA LEU A 314 10.92 1.41 -25.41
C LEU A 314 9.69 1.17 -24.51
N LEU A 315 9.91 0.75 -23.27
CA LEU A 315 8.85 0.45 -22.29
C LEU A 315 8.60 1.58 -21.28
N MET A 316 9.45 2.62 -21.27
CA MET A 316 9.30 3.80 -20.41
C MET A 316 8.38 4.83 -21.06
#